data_AF-A0A6G6SHG3-F1
#
_entry.id   AF-A0A6G6SHG3-F1
#
_cell.length_a   1.000
_cell.length_b   1.000
_cell.length_c   1.000
_cell.angle_alpha   90.00
_cell.angle_beta   90.00
_cell.angle_gamma   90.00
#
_symmetry.space_group_name_H-M   'P 1'
#
loop_
_entity.id
_entity.type
_entity.pdbx_description
1 polymer ?
#
loop_
_entity_poly.entity_id
_entity_poly.type
_entity_poly.pdbx_seq_one_letter_code
_entity_poly.pdbx_strand_id
1 'polypeptide(L)'
;MGAKVKGIGNAISNLNSLVGSIASKKIARAMHRALDIGGRQAAVYTPIDTKTLINSQFRDVKVKGTLFTGRVGYSASYAVFVHDPSVKQTFRRPTAKKEFLLKGFEETKQMIDQAVAEEFKI
;
A
#
# COMPACT_ATOMS: atom_id res chain seq x y z
N MET A 1 -37.97 -31.65 -28.98
CA MET A 1 -37.18 -31.79 -27.74
C MET A 1 -36.11 -30.71 -27.75
N GLY A 2 -36.23 -29.67 -26.92
CA GLY A 2 -35.23 -28.60 -26.85
C GLY A 2 -33.96 -29.12 -26.17
N ALA A 3 -32.83 -29.05 -26.85
CA ALA A 3 -31.53 -29.43 -26.30
C ALA A 3 -31.20 -28.50 -25.12
N LYS A 4 -31.32 -29.00 -23.89
CA LYS A 4 -30.93 -28.27 -22.67
C LYS A 4 -29.41 -28.20 -22.63
N VAL A 5 -28.84 -27.05 -22.97
CA VAL A 5 -27.38 -26.85 -23.01
C VAL A 5 -26.82 -26.92 -21.58
N LYS A 6 -26.33 -28.10 -21.17
CA LYS A 6 -25.82 -28.38 -19.81
C LYS A 6 -24.41 -27.82 -19.52
N GLY A 7 -23.80 -27.06 -20.43
CA GLY A 7 -22.40 -26.58 -20.29
C GLY A 7 -22.23 -25.08 -20.04
N ILE A 8 -23.21 -24.24 -20.40
CA ILE A 8 -23.07 -22.78 -20.33
C ILE A 8 -22.91 -22.30 -18.89
N GLY A 9 -23.65 -22.90 -17.94
CA GLY A 9 -23.52 -22.55 -16.52
C GLY A 9 -22.12 -22.80 -15.95
N ASN A 10 -21.49 -23.91 -16.34
CA ASN A 10 -20.13 -24.25 -15.92
C ASN A 10 -19.09 -23.32 -16.55
N ALA A 11 -19.27 -22.96 -17.83
CA ALA A 11 -18.39 -22.00 -18.50
C ALA A 11 -18.47 -20.61 -17.86
N ILE A 12 -19.68 -20.14 -17.53
CA ILE A 12 -19.88 -18.85 -16.84
C ILE A 12 -19.24 -18.87 -15.45
N SER A 13 -19.43 -19.95 -14.69
CA SER A 13 -18.84 -20.08 -13.34
C SER A 13 -17.30 -20.09 -13.37
N ASN A 14 -16.70 -20.84 -14.31
CA ASN A 14 -15.26 -20.86 -14.49
C ASN A 14 -14.70 -19.51 -14.95
N LEU A 15 -15.40 -18.81 -15.85
CA LEU A 15 -15.03 -17.45 -16.25
C LEU A 15 -15.08 -16.48 -15.07
N ASN A 16 -16.15 -16.52 -14.26
CA ASN A 16 -16.27 -15.66 -13.07
C ASN A 16 -15.14 -15.93 -12.06
N SER A 17 -14.79 -17.19 -11.84
CA SER A 17 -13.66 -17.58 -10.98
C SER A 17 -12.33 -17.05 -11.52
N LEU A 18 -12.08 -17.19 -12.82
CA LEU A 18 -10.88 -16.68 -13.47
C LEU A 18 -10.78 -15.16 -13.39
N VAL A 19 -11.87 -14.45 -13.72
CA VAL A 19 -11.94 -12.98 -13.61
C VAL A 19 -11.71 -12.54 -12.16
N GLY A 20 -12.32 -13.22 -11.18
CA GLY A 20 -12.09 -12.97 -9.76
C GLY A 20 -10.62 -13.13 -9.37
N SER A 21 -9.98 -14.22 -9.81
CA SER A 21 -8.57 -14.47 -9.52
C SER A 21 -7.62 -13.43 -10.15
N ILE A 22 -7.94 -12.97 -11.37
CA ILE A 22 -7.18 -11.93 -12.07
C ILE A 22 -7.34 -10.59 -11.34
N ALA A 23 -8.56 -10.24 -10.95
CA ALA A 23 -8.85 -9.05 -10.17
C ALA A 23 -8.10 -9.07 -8.83
N SER A 24 -8.15 -10.16 -8.07
CA SER A 24 -7.42 -10.28 -6.80
C SER A 24 -5.91 -10.13 -6.97
N LYS A 25 -5.33 -10.72 -8.02
CA LYS A 25 -3.89 -10.56 -8.32
C LYS A 25 -3.54 -9.12 -8.72
N LYS A 26 -4.37 -8.46 -9.54
CA LYS A 26 -4.20 -7.04 -9.92
C LYS A 26 -4.29 -6.13 -8.69
N ILE A 27 -5.29 -6.34 -7.84
CA ILE A 27 -5.46 -5.58 -6.58
C ILE A 27 -4.24 -5.76 -5.67
N ALA A 28 -3.78 -6.99 -5.46
CA ALA A 28 -2.60 -7.25 -4.62
C ALA A 28 -1.34 -6.53 -5.15
N ARG A 29 -1.11 -6.54 -6.46
CA ARG A 29 0.01 -5.79 -7.07
C ARG A 29 -0.15 -4.28 -6.94
N ALA A 30 -1.35 -3.75 -7.22
CA ALA A 30 -1.66 -2.34 -7.04
C ALA A 30 -1.41 -1.88 -5.60
N MET A 31 -1.83 -2.68 -4.61
CA MET A 31 -1.56 -2.43 -3.20
C MET A 31 -0.07 -2.43 -2.87
N HIS A 32 0.69 -3.42 -3.34
CA HIS A 32 2.13 -3.46 -3.13
C HIS A 32 2.84 -2.25 -3.75
N ARG A 33 2.49 -1.84 -4.98
CA ARG A 33 3.02 -0.64 -5.62
C ARG A 33 2.67 0.62 -4.84
N ALA A 34 1.40 0.80 -4.46
CA ALA A 34 0.94 1.95 -3.69
C ALA A 34 1.71 2.09 -2.36
N LEU A 35 1.84 0.99 -1.60
CA LEU A 35 2.55 0.98 -0.33
C LEU A 35 4.06 1.19 -0.50
N ASP A 36 4.64 0.72 -1.60
CA ASP A 36 6.05 0.95 -1.90
C ASP A 36 6.35 2.40 -2.24
N ILE A 37 5.53 3.03 -3.08
CA ILE A 37 5.65 4.44 -3.43
C ILE A 37 5.53 5.32 -2.18
N GLY A 38 4.44 5.18 -1.42
CA GLY A 38 4.22 5.97 -0.20
C GLY A 38 5.25 5.67 0.89
N GLY A 39 5.62 4.40 1.06
CA GLY A 39 6.64 3.97 2.02
C GLY A 39 8.04 4.52 1.73
N ARG A 40 8.43 4.58 0.45
CA ARG A 40 9.71 5.18 0.02
C ARG A 40 9.73 6.68 0.32
N GLN A 41 8.66 7.40 -0.01
CA GLN A 41 8.61 8.84 0.28
C GLN A 41 8.61 9.11 1.78
N ALA A 42 7.85 8.32 2.56
CA ALA A 42 7.90 8.41 4.01
C ALA A 42 9.31 8.17 4.57
N ALA A 43 10.09 7.25 3.98
CA ALA A 43 11.49 7.00 4.37
C ALA A 43 12.43 8.17 4.03
N VAL A 44 12.14 8.96 2.98
CA VAL A 44 12.90 10.19 2.68
C VAL A 44 12.71 11.25 3.78
N TYR A 45 11.52 11.30 4.36
CA TYR A 45 11.17 12.21 5.46
C TYR A 45 11.47 11.67 6.85
N THR A 46 11.79 10.39 6.95
CA THR A 46 12.11 9.77 8.23
C THR A 46 13.48 10.27 8.72
N PRO A 47 13.56 10.80 9.97
CA PRO A 47 14.82 11.19 10.56
C PRO A 47 15.78 10.01 10.71
N ILE A 48 17.06 10.27 10.49
CA ILE A 48 18.13 9.29 10.64
C ILE A 48 19.05 9.77 11.76
N ASP A 49 19.00 9.05 12.88
CA ASP A 49 19.99 9.18 13.95
C ASP A 49 20.86 7.92 13.99
N THR A 50 20.33 6.81 14.55
CA THR A 50 21.03 5.50 14.64
C THR A 50 20.65 4.51 13.54
N LYS A 51 19.96 4.97 12.48
CA LYS A 51 19.34 4.14 11.41
C LYS A 51 18.28 3.12 11.87
N THR A 52 18.10 2.90 13.17
CA THR A 52 17.11 1.98 13.73
C THR A 52 15.68 2.29 13.25
N LEU A 53 15.30 3.58 13.24
CA LEU A 53 13.96 4.00 12.83
C LEU A 53 13.71 3.64 11.37
N ILE A 54 14.54 4.09 10.44
CA ILE A 54 14.34 3.85 9.01
C ILE A 54 14.36 2.34 8.67
N ASN A 55 15.18 1.55 9.35
CA ASN A 55 15.26 0.10 9.16
C ASN A 55 14.09 -0.68 9.80
N SER A 56 13.30 -0.02 10.65
CA SER A 56 12.13 -0.61 11.30
C SER A 56 10.82 -0.42 10.51
N GLN A 57 10.89 0.13 9.29
CA GLN A 57 9.71 0.31 8.43
C GLN A 57 9.15 -1.07 8.04
N PHE A 58 7.85 -1.25 8.24
CA PHE A 58 7.13 -2.43 7.79
C PHE A 58 5.93 -2.03 6.93
N ARG A 59 5.47 -2.99 6.13
CA ARG A 59 4.28 -2.86 5.29
C ARG A 59 3.42 -4.10 5.51
N ASP A 60 2.14 -3.90 5.74
CA ASP A 60 1.19 -4.98 6.00
C ASP A 60 -0.03 -4.81 5.09
N VAL A 61 -0.54 -5.93 4.56
CA VAL A 61 -1.72 -5.97 3.70
C VAL A 61 -2.70 -6.96 4.31
N LYS A 62 -3.84 -6.45 4.74
CA LYS A 62 -4.96 -7.26 5.26
C LYS A 62 -6.06 -7.34 4.23
N VAL A 63 -6.47 -8.56 3.91
CA VAL A 63 -7.57 -8.85 2.98
C VAL A 63 -8.78 -9.30 3.78
N LYS A 64 -9.90 -8.58 3.63
CA LYS A 64 -11.20 -8.91 4.21
C LYS A 64 -12.24 -9.00 3.09
N GLY A 65 -12.37 -10.18 2.50
CA GLY A 65 -13.24 -10.39 1.33
C GLY A 65 -12.78 -9.55 0.14
N THR A 66 -13.61 -8.59 -0.27
CA THR A 66 -13.31 -7.65 -1.37
C THR A 66 -12.56 -6.41 -0.91
N LEU A 67 -12.42 -6.18 0.40
CA LEU A 67 -11.72 -5.02 0.96
C LEU A 67 -10.25 -5.36 1.23
N PHE A 68 -9.35 -4.66 0.56
CA PHE A 68 -7.91 -4.74 0.77
C PHE A 68 -7.46 -3.50 1.54
N THR A 69 -6.80 -3.70 2.68
CA THR A 69 -6.29 -2.60 3.52
C THR A 69 -4.78 -2.73 3.65
N GLY A 70 -4.06 -1.77 3.07
CA GLY A 70 -2.62 -1.64 3.20
C GLY A 70 -2.24 -0.70 4.34
N ARG A 71 -1.16 -1.02 5.05
CA ARG A 71 -0.62 -0.21 6.14
C ARG A 71 0.89 -0.12 6.01
N VAL A 72 1.44 1.05 6.27
CA VAL A 72 2.89 1.26 6.45
C VAL A 72 3.10 1.84 7.82
N GLY A 73 4.10 1.33 8.55
CA GLY A 73 4.41 1.78 9.89
C GLY A 73 5.86 1.52 10.23
N TYR A 74 6.22 1.85 11.48
CA TYR A 74 7.54 1.61 12.03
C TYR A 74 7.40 0.77 13.30
N SER A 75 8.21 -0.27 13.45
CA SER A 75 8.18 -1.13 14.64
C SER A 75 8.95 -0.54 15.83
N ALA A 76 9.80 0.46 15.59
CA ALA A 76 10.50 1.17 16.66
C ALA A 76 9.50 1.92 17.57
N SER A 77 9.49 1.61 18.87
CA SER A 77 8.55 2.18 19.84
C SER A 77 8.62 3.72 19.92
N TYR A 78 9.80 4.28 19.68
CA TYR A 78 10.01 5.73 19.72
C TYR A 78 9.54 6.46 18.45
N ALA A 79 9.09 5.73 17.41
CA ALA A 79 8.62 6.32 16.16
C ALA A 79 7.46 7.31 16.38
N VAL A 80 6.59 7.05 17.36
CA VAL A 80 5.45 7.92 17.70
C VAL A 80 5.93 9.30 18.14
N PHE A 81 6.91 9.36 19.04
CA PHE A 81 7.47 10.63 19.52
C PHE A 81 8.21 11.37 18.40
N VAL A 82 8.87 10.65 17.51
CA VAL A 82 9.57 11.25 16.36
C VAL A 82 8.57 11.79 15.34
N HIS A 83 7.43 11.12 15.17
CA HIS A 83 6.37 11.51 14.25
C HIS A 83 5.57 12.73 14.73
N ASP A 84 5.30 12.81 16.04
CA ASP A 84 4.49 13.86 16.66
C ASP A 84 5.08 15.28 16.45
N PRO A 85 4.32 16.21 15.84
CA PRO A 85 4.76 17.60 15.63
C PRO A 85 4.92 18.39 16.94
N SER A 86 4.25 17.99 18.02
CA SER A 86 4.29 18.67 19.33
C SER A 86 5.64 18.48 20.03
N VAL A 87 6.36 17.40 19.71
CA VAL A 87 7.66 17.07 20.29
C VAL A 87 8.76 17.80 19.52
N LYS A 88 9.31 18.86 20.11
CA LYS A 88 10.46 19.59 19.55
C LYS A 88 11.68 18.67 19.46
N GLN A 89 12.22 18.49 18.25
CA GLN A 89 13.41 17.69 17.98
C GLN A 89 14.24 18.39 16.91
N THR A 90 15.57 18.28 17.03
CA THR A 90 16.51 18.74 16.01
C THR A 90 16.90 17.56 15.12
N PHE A 91 16.62 17.66 13.83
CA PHE A 91 16.99 16.61 12.88
C PHE A 91 18.35 16.90 12.26
N ARG A 92 19.20 15.87 12.18
CA ARG A 92 20.48 15.95 11.44
C ARG A 92 20.27 16.00 9.93
N ARG A 93 19.20 15.38 9.43
CA ARG A 93 18.89 15.26 8.00
C ARG A 93 18.00 16.43 7.56
N PRO A 94 18.35 17.18 6.50
CA PRO A 94 17.60 18.37 6.08
C PRO A 94 16.22 18.03 5.50
N THR A 95 16.06 16.84 4.89
CA THR A 95 14.78 16.38 4.36
C THR A 95 13.86 15.82 5.44
N ALA A 96 14.33 15.64 6.68
CA ALA A 96 13.53 15.03 7.72
C ALA A 96 12.38 15.96 8.14
N LYS A 97 11.17 15.39 8.20
CA LYS A 97 9.96 16.13 8.55
C LYS A 97 9.22 15.42 9.67
N LYS A 98 8.57 16.21 10.53
CA LYS A 98 7.50 15.70 11.38
C LYS A 98 6.34 15.20 10.54
N GLU A 99 5.59 14.26 11.07
CA GLU A 99 4.48 13.61 10.37
C GLU A 99 4.92 12.92 9.06
N PHE A 100 6.14 12.37 9.03
CA PHE A 100 6.76 11.81 7.83
C PHE A 100 5.92 10.74 7.11
N LEU A 101 5.15 9.91 7.82
CA LEU A 101 4.22 8.96 7.21
C LEU A 101 3.10 9.69 6.48
N LEU A 102 2.43 10.64 7.13
CA LEU A 102 1.33 11.40 6.54
C LEU A 102 1.82 12.18 5.31
N LYS A 103 2.86 13.00 5.48
CA LYS A 103 3.40 13.85 4.41
C LYS A 103 3.96 13.04 3.25
N GLY A 104 4.55 11.88 3.52
CA GLY A 104 5.08 11.01 2.46
C GLY A 104 3.97 10.46 1.56
N PHE A 105 2.85 10.06 2.15
CA PHE A 105 1.69 9.57 1.41
C PHE A 105 0.89 10.70 0.73
N GLU A 106 0.77 11.86 1.37
CA GLU A 106 0.09 13.02 0.77
C GLU A 106 0.78 13.49 -0.50
N GLU A 107 2.11 13.63 -0.47
CA GLU A 107 2.89 14.09 -1.62
C GLU A 107 2.89 13.08 -2.77
N THR A 108 2.84 11.79 -2.47
CA THR A 108 2.84 10.74 -3.48
C THR A 108 1.45 10.29 -3.90
N LYS A 109 0.38 10.92 -3.40
CA LYS A 109 -1.00 10.52 -3.68
C LYS A 109 -1.27 10.38 -5.19
N GLN A 110 -0.83 11.35 -5.99
CA GLN A 110 -0.99 11.30 -7.45
C GLN A 110 -0.22 10.13 -8.09
N MET A 111 1.00 9.84 -7.64
CA MET A 111 1.80 8.72 -8.14
C MET A 111 1.18 7.38 -7.76
N ILE A 112 0.62 7.29 -6.55
CA ILE A 112 -0.11 6.12 -6.08
C ILE A 112 -1.34 5.90 -6.95
N ASP A 113 -2.15 6.93 -7.18
CA ASP A 113 -3.36 6.83 -8.01
C ASP A 113 -3.02 6.39 -9.45
N GLN A 114 -1.95 6.93 -10.03
CA GLN A 114 -1.46 6.52 -11.34
C GLN A 114 -0.99 5.06 -11.38
N ALA A 115 -0.16 4.65 -10.41
CA ALA A 115 0.36 3.29 -10.35
C ALA A 115 -0.75 2.25 -10.13
N VAL A 116 -1.78 2.61 -9.36
CA VAL A 116 -2.97 1.79 -9.18
C VAL A 116 -3.74 1.70 -10.48
N ALA A 117 -4.03 2.83 -11.14
CA ALA A 117 -4.74 2.84 -12.41
C ALA A 117 -4.04 2.00 -13.49
N GLU A 118 -2.70 2.04 -13.56
CA GLU A 118 -1.90 1.20 -14.46
C GLU A 118 -2.11 -0.30 -14.25
N GLU A 119 -2.15 -0.77 -13.00
CA GLU A 119 -2.35 -2.19 -12.70
C GLU A 119 -3.75 -2.70 -13.09
N PHE A 120 -4.73 -1.79 -13.15
CA PHE A 120 -6.10 -2.12 -13.56
C PHE A 120 -6.36 -1.97 -15.05
N LYS A 121 -5.45 -1.37 -15.83
CA LYS A 121 -5.57 -1.35 -17.29
C LYS A 121 -5.63 -2.79 -17.81
N ILE A 122 -6.50 -3.00 -18.80
CA ILE A 122 -6.76 -4.28 -19.46
C ILE A 122 -5.92 -4.31 -20.74
#